data_AF-A0A1F8XKG9-F1
#
_entry.id   AF-A0A1F8XKG9-F1
#
_cell.length_a   1.000
_cell.length_b   1.000
_cell.length_c   1.000
_cell.angle_alpha   90.00
_cell.angle_beta   90.00
_cell.angle_gamma   90.00
#
_symmetry.space_group_name_H-M   'P 1'
#
loop_
_entity.id
_entity.type
_entity.pdbx_description
1 polymer ?
#
loop_
_entity_poly.entity_id
_entity_poly.type
_entity_poly.pdbx_seq_one_letter_code
_entity_poly.pdbx_strand_id
1 'polypeptide(L)' 'MSGCDHNHGSHGHDHGHEEELREVTVTLEEEQIEALEEMAAEYRTQLGQKDWDLSAMLRVAVGHFLTEMGKMT' A
#
# COMPACT_ATOMS: atom_id res chain seq x y z
N MET A 1 4.69 26.27 -48.52
CA MET A 1 5.77 25.74 -47.64
C MET A 1 5.25 25.82 -46.22
N SER A 2 4.88 24.67 -45.65
CA SER A 2 4.28 24.56 -44.32
C SER A 2 5.32 24.86 -43.23
N GLY A 3 5.02 25.82 -42.35
CA GLY A 3 5.76 26.05 -41.12
C GLY A 3 5.12 25.23 -40.01
N CYS A 4 5.91 24.37 -39.37
CA CYS A 4 5.46 23.44 -38.34
C CYS A 4 5.49 24.11 -36.96
N ASP A 5 4.31 24.25 -36.35
CA ASP A 5 4.06 24.43 -34.93
C ASP A 5 4.80 23.39 -34.08
N HIS A 6 5.63 23.81 -33.12
CA HIS A 6 6.13 22.94 -32.05
C HIS A 6 5.77 23.55 -30.70
N ASN A 7 4.58 23.14 -30.25
CA ASN A 7 3.98 23.38 -28.95
C ASN A 7 4.87 22.85 -27.80
N HIS A 8 4.93 23.62 -26.72
CA HIS A 8 5.50 23.25 -25.43
C HIS A 8 4.77 22.06 -24.81
N GLY A 9 5.52 21.15 -24.20
CA GLY A 9 4.96 20.02 -23.47
C GLY A 9 6.01 19.24 -22.71
N SER A 10 6.79 19.92 -21.87
CA SER A 10 7.45 19.26 -20.74
C SER A 10 6.36 18.84 -19.76
N HIS A 11 6.08 17.55 -19.67
CA HIS A 11 5.41 16.94 -18.52
C HIS A 11 5.98 15.53 -18.38
N GLY A 12 6.94 15.40 -17.47
CA GLY A 12 7.30 14.11 -16.90
C GLY A 12 6.05 13.52 -16.27
N HIS A 13 5.57 12.41 -16.83
CA HIS A 13 4.62 11.56 -16.15
C HIS A 13 5.44 10.72 -15.19
N ASP A 14 5.46 11.18 -13.94
CA ASP A 14 5.86 10.41 -12.78
C ASP A 14 5.08 9.09 -12.80
N HIS A 15 5.81 7.99 -12.97
CA HIS A 15 5.24 6.65 -12.91
C HIS A 15 4.88 6.38 -11.46
N GLY A 16 3.61 6.57 -11.12
CA GLY A 16 3.03 5.98 -9.92
C GLY A 16 3.29 4.48 -9.97
N HIS A 17 4.18 4.00 -9.09
CA HIS A 17 4.36 2.59 -8.81
C HIS A 17 3.10 2.08 -8.09
N GLU A 18 2.02 1.88 -8.83
CA GLU A 18 0.96 0.97 -8.41
C GLU A 18 1.53 -0.43 -8.57
N GLU A 19 2.27 -0.91 -7.56
CA GLU A 19 2.71 -2.29 -7.54
C GLU A 19 1.47 -3.21 -7.57
N GLU A 20 1.42 -4.09 -8.56
CA GLU A 20 0.30 -5.00 -8.76
C GLU A 20 0.20 -5.98 -7.57
N LEU A 21 -0.83 -5.79 -6.74
CA LEU A 21 -1.09 -6.68 -5.61
C LEU A 21 -1.52 -8.06 -6.13
N ARG A 22 -0.88 -9.12 -5.61
CA ARG A 22 -1.26 -10.51 -5.89
C ARG A 22 -2.13 -11.04 -4.75
N GLU A 23 -3.25 -11.68 -5.12
CA GLU A 23 -4.14 -12.31 -4.15
C GLU A 23 -3.48 -13.53 -3.48
N VAL A 24 -3.61 -13.60 -2.16
CA VAL A 24 -3.17 -14.73 -1.35
C VAL A 24 -4.26 -15.09 -0.34
N THR A 25 -4.39 -16.37 -0.01
CA THR A 25 -5.24 -16.85 1.08
C THR A 25 -4.37 -17.27 2.25
N VAL A 26 -4.71 -16.80 3.45
CA VAL A 26 -4.03 -17.17 4.71
C VAL A 26 -5.05 -17.65 5.74
N THR A 27 -4.60 -18.47 6.67
CA THR A 27 -5.39 -18.89 7.84
C THR A 27 -4.68 -18.38 9.09
N LEU A 28 -5.42 -17.66 9.93
CA LEU A 28 -4.94 -17.08 11.18
C LEU A 28 -5.80 -17.58 12.35
N GLU A 29 -5.25 -17.49 13.55
CA GLU A 29 -6.03 -17.73 14.77
C GLU A 29 -7.03 -16.59 14.99
N GLU A 30 -8.14 -16.87 15.66
CA GLU A 30 -9.20 -15.88 15.92
C GLU A 30 -8.65 -14.66 16.68
N GLU A 31 -7.86 -14.90 17.72
CA GLU A 31 -7.20 -13.84 18.51
C GLU A 31 -6.30 -12.93 17.65
N GLN A 32 -5.67 -13.48 16.61
CA GLN A 32 -4.83 -12.72 15.69
C GLN A 32 -5.68 -11.84 14.76
N ILE A 33 -6.83 -12.35 14.31
CA ILE A 33 -7.76 -11.59 13.47
C ILE A 33 -8.32 -10.41 14.28
N GLU A 34 -8.78 -10.66 15.51
CA GLU A 34 -9.32 -9.63 16.40
C GLU A 34 -8.29 -8.53 16.68
N ALA A 35 -7.05 -8.90 17.00
CA ALA A 35 -5.97 -7.94 17.25
C ALA A 35 -5.65 -7.08 16.01
N LEU A 36 -5.66 -7.67 14.81
CA LEU A 36 -5.43 -6.93 13.57
C LEU A 36 -6.62 -6.00 13.25
N GLU A 37 -7.86 -6.41 13.52
CA GLU A 37 -9.04 -5.56 13.33
C GLU A 37 -9.08 -4.38 14.30
N GLU A 38 -8.70 -4.60 15.56
CA GLU A 38 -8.55 -3.53 16.56
C GLU A 38 -7.51 -2.50 16.11
N MET A 39 -6.31 -2.94 15.72
CA MET A 39 -5.27 -2.05 15.20
C MET A 39 -5.73 -1.30 13.94
N ALA A 40 -6.47 -1.94 13.03
CA ALA A 40 -7.01 -1.26 11.87
C ALA A 40 -7.95 -0.12 12.28
N ALA A 41 -8.85 -0.35 13.25
CA ALA A 41 -9.77 0.67 13.76
C ALA A 41 -9.04 1.83 14.46
N GLU A 42 -7.99 1.52 15.24
CA GLU A 42 -7.14 2.53 15.86
C GLU A 42 -6.45 3.39 14.80
N TYR A 43 -5.83 2.78 13.78
CA TYR A 43 -5.11 3.47 12.72
C TYR A 43 -6.02 4.35 11.86
N ARG A 44 -7.26 3.91 11.58
CA ARG A 44 -8.28 4.74 10.94
C ARG A 44 -8.49 6.05 11.70
N THR A 45 -8.55 5.95 13.02
CA THR A 45 -8.80 7.09 13.90
C THR A 45 -7.57 8.00 14.01
N GLN A 46 -6.39 7.41 14.19
CA GLN A 46 -5.14 8.15 14.40
C GLN A 46 -4.64 8.84 13.13
N LEU A 47 -4.72 8.19 11.98
CA LEU A 47 -4.16 8.68 10.71
C LEU A 47 -5.19 9.41 9.85
N GLY A 48 -6.48 9.39 10.22
CA GLY A 48 -7.56 10.01 9.46
C GLY A 48 -7.81 9.40 8.08
N GLN A 49 -7.22 8.23 7.81
CA GLN A 49 -7.37 7.48 6.57
C GLN A 49 -8.43 6.39 6.75
N LYS A 50 -9.35 6.29 5.80
CA LYS A 50 -10.50 5.37 5.92
C LYS A 50 -10.18 3.94 5.49
N ASP A 51 -9.09 3.75 4.75
CA ASP A 51 -8.81 2.51 4.02
C ASP A 51 -7.93 1.52 4.80
N TRP A 52 -7.76 1.73 6.11
CA TRP A 52 -7.08 0.78 6.99
C TRP A 52 -8.00 -0.38 7.32
N ASP A 53 -7.79 -1.55 6.73
CA ASP A 53 -8.56 -2.77 7.01
C ASP A 53 -7.65 -3.94 7.44
N LEU A 54 -8.24 -5.12 7.65
CA LEU A 54 -7.49 -6.34 7.99
C LEU A 54 -6.37 -6.63 6.99
N SER A 55 -6.62 -6.42 5.68
CA SER A 55 -5.63 -6.64 4.63
C SER A 55 -4.48 -5.62 4.68
N ALA A 56 -4.79 -4.35 4.99
CA ALA A 56 -3.78 -3.32 5.22
C ALA A 56 -2.91 -3.67 6.43
N MET A 57 -3.51 -4.11 7.54
CA MET A 57 -2.77 -4.53 8.74
C MET A 57 -1.91 -5.77 8.47
N LEU A 58 -2.42 -6.75 7.73
CA LEU A 58 -1.66 -7.93 7.34
C LEU A 58 -0.43 -7.53 6.50
N ARG A 59 -0.59 -6.60 5.55
CA ARG A 59 0.53 -6.08 4.74
C ARG A 59 1.56 -5.34 5.60
N VAL A 60 1.12 -4.55 6.59
CA VAL A 60 2.03 -3.89 7.54
C VAL A 60 2.80 -4.93 8.36
N ALA A 61 2.13 -5.94 8.91
CA ALA A 61 2.76 -6.98 9.70
C ALA A 61 3.80 -7.78 8.88
N VAL A 62 3.45 -8.18 7.66
CA VAL A 62 4.36 -8.87 6.74
C VAL A 62 5.54 -7.96 6.37
N GLY A 63 5.30 -6.69 6.05
CA GLY A 63 6.36 -5.73 5.71
C GLY A 63 7.33 -5.52 6.88
N HIS A 64 6.80 -5.34 8.09
CA HIS A 64 7.60 -5.21 9.31
C HIS A 64 8.48 -6.44 9.53
N PHE A 65 7.89 -7.63 9.49
CA PHE A 65 8.61 -8.90 9.66
C PHE A 65 9.72 -9.08 8.61
N LEU A 66 9.44 -8.78 7.34
CA LEU A 66 10.44 -8.89 6.27
C LEU A 66 11.56 -7.86 6.42
N THR A 67 11.24 -6.66 6.92
CA THR A 67 12.23 -5.61 7.20
C THR A 67 13.15 -6.02 8.34
N GLU A 68 12.60 -6.55 9.45
CA GLU A 68 13.39 -7.07 10.58
C GLU A 68 14.32 -8.22 10.15
N MET A 69 13.87 -9.04 9.20
CA MET A 69 14.65 -10.12 8.61
C MET A 69 15.70 -9.65 7.58
N GLY A 70 15.77 -8.34 7.30
CA GLY A 70 16.66 -7.77 6.27
C GLY A 70 16.33 -8.25 4.85
N LYS A 71 15.08 -8.66 4.61
CA LYS A 71 14.58 -9.14 3.30
C LYS A 71 13.88 -8.05 2.49
N MET A 72 13.60 -6.92 3.14
CA MET A 72 12.99 -5.73 2.56
C MET A 72 13.62 -4.49 3.22
N THR A 73 13.60 -3.36 2.53
CA THR A 73 14.17 -2.07 2.98
C THR A 73 13.13 -0.97 2.92
#